data_AF-A0A2N9XZ60-F1
#
_entry.id   AF-A0A2N9XZ60-F1
#
_cell.length_a   1.000
_cell.length_b   1.000
_cell.length_c   1.000
_cell.angle_alpha   90.00
_cell.angle_beta   90.00
_cell.angle_gamma   90.00
#
_symmetry.space_group_name_H-M   'P 1'
#
loop_
_entity.id
_entity.type
_entity.pdbx_description
1 polymer ?
#
loop_
_entity_poly.entity_id
_entity_poly.type
_entity_poly.pdbx_seq_one_letter_code
_entity_poly.pdbx_strand_id
1 'polypeptide(L)'
;MKKAGIKRPKDSAAHHIVGDTAKRAAQAREILKKHGINIDGAENGVFLPNRKNTDGLSGILHDGKHPNDYFDAVNERIIKADKRGGKQGVLDELNKIRGILSSADRNSSWYDIL
;
A
#
# COMPACT_ATOMS: atom_id res chain seq x y z
N MET A 1 -3.62 9.81 1.52
CA MET A 1 -2.67 10.53 0.63
C MET A 1 -3.20 11.88 0.19
N LYS A 2 -2.85 12.95 0.92
CA LYS A 2 -3.03 14.32 0.42
C LYS A 2 -1.66 14.91 0.12
N LYS A 3 -1.41 15.14 -1.17
CA LYS A 3 -0.37 16.04 -1.70
C LYS A 3 1.08 15.68 -1.37
N ALA A 4 1.47 14.41 -1.57
CA ALA A 4 2.82 14.17 -2.07
C ALA A 4 2.93 14.90 -3.42
N GLY A 5 4.00 15.64 -3.71
CA GLY A 5 4.17 16.41 -4.96
C GLY A 5 4.13 15.60 -6.28
N ILE A 6 3.66 14.36 -6.24
CA ILE A 6 3.47 13.44 -7.35
C ILE A 6 2.12 13.73 -8.01
N LYS A 7 2.15 14.12 -9.28
CA LYS A 7 0.94 14.29 -10.09
C LYS A 7 0.24 12.94 -10.23
N ARG A 8 -1.00 12.85 -9.76
CA ARG A 8 -1.83 11.64 -9.89
C ARG A 8 -2.05 11.31 -11.38
N PRO A 9 -1.74 10.07 -11.83
CA PRO A 9 -2.05 9.63 -13.19
C PRO A 9 -3.54 9.70 -13.53
N LYS A 10 -3.87 9.82 -14.81
CA LYS A 10 -5.25 9.78 -15.28
C LYS A 10 -5.89 8.42 -14.93
N ASP A 11 -7.18 8.44 -14.57
CA ASP A 11 -7.97 7.25 -14.25
C ASP A 11 -7.34 6.36 -13.15
N SER A 12 -6.65 7.00 -12.19
CA SER A 12 -6.07 6.32 -11.03
C SER A 12 -6.70 6.77 -9.71
N ALA A 13 -6.51 5.97 -8.68
CA ALA A 13 -6.87 6.27 -7.30
C ALA A 13 -5.66 6.04 -6.39
N ALA A 14 -5.58 6.83 -5.33
CA ALA A 14 -4.58 6.60 -4.29
C ALA A 14 -5.01 5.41 -3.42
N HIS A 15 -4.10 4.48 -3.18
CA HIS A 15 -4.29 3.32 -2.32
C HIS A 15 -3.26 3.31 -1.20
N HIS A 16 -3.71 3.30 0.05
CA HIS A 16 -2.83 3.16 1.20
C HIS A 16 -2.35 1.71 1.30
N ILE A 17 -1.03 1.51 1.43
CA ILE A 17 -0.45 0.18 1.60
C ILE A 17 -0.83 -0.36 2.98
N VAL A 18 -0.44 0.34 4.05
CA VAL A 18 -0.97 0.15 5.39
C VAL A 18 -2.29 0.88 5.49
N GLY A 19 -3.37 0.14 5.78
CA GLY A 19 -4.71 0.69 5.87
C GLY A 19 -4.84 1.77 6.94
N ASP A 20 -5.40 2.92 6.56
CA ASP A 20 -5.59 4.08 7.45
C ASP A 20 -6.55 3.76 8.60
N THR A 21 -7.78 3.33 8.28
CA THR A 21 -8.86 3.16 9.28
C THR A 21 -9.19 1.69 9.59
N ALA A 22 -8.66 0.74 8.83
CA ALA A 22 -8.92 -0.68 9.07
C ALA A 22 -8.39 -1.08 10.47
N LYS A 23 -9.26 -1.64 11.31
CA LYS A 23 -8.89 -2.09 12.67
C LYS A 23 -7.75 -3.12 12.62
N ARG A 24 -7.76 -4.00 11.63
CA ARG A 24 -6.71 -5.02 11.44
C ARG A 24 -5.35 -4.41 11.12
N ALA A 25 -5.27 -3.27 10.43
CA ALA A 25 -3.99 -2.61 10.11
C ALA A 25 -3.34 -1.87 11.30
N ALA A 26 -3.86 -2.01 12.52
CA ALA A 26 -3.41 -1.26 13.68
C ALA A 26 -1.92 -1.47 14.00
N GLN A 27 -1.41 -2.69 13.90
CA GLN A 27 -0.01 -2.97 14.25
C GLN A 27 0.97 -2.30 13.28
N ALA A 28 0.75 -2.43 11.97
CA ALA A 28 1.56 -1.72 10.99
C ALA A 28 1.44 -0.20 11.14
N ARG A 29 0.25 0.33 11.42
CA ARG A 29 0.03 1.78 11.63
C ARG A 29 0.79 2.32 12.83
N GLU A 30 0.84 1.59 13.94
CA GLU A 30 1.66 1.98 15.10
C GLU A 30 3.16 1.97 14.77
N ILE A 31 3.62 1.03 13.93
CA ILE A 31 5.01 1.02 13.45
C ILE A 31 5.31 2.22 12.55
N LEU A 32 4.40 2.59 11.64
CA LEU A 32 4.57 3.81 10.85
C LEU A 32 4.69 5.04 11.74
N LYS A 33 3.79 5.17 12.73
CA LYS A 33 3.80 6.24 13.72
C LYS A 33 5.09 6.28 14.53
N LYS A 34 5.56 5.12 15.03
CA LYS A 34 6.84 4.96 15.74
C LYS A 34 8.02 5.56 14.96
N HIS A 35 8.03 5.41 13.64
CA HIS A 35 9.11 5.90 12.76
C HIS A 35 8.85 7.28 12.14
N GLY A 36 7.73 7.93 12.50
CA GLY A 36 7.33 9.20 11.92
C GLY A 36 6.98 9.13 10.43
N ILE A 37 6.56 7.96 9.94
CA ILE A 37 6.05 7.78 8.59
C ILE A 37 4.57 8.17 8.60
N ASN A 38 4.23 9.21 7.85
CA ASN A 38 2.85 9.70 7.79
C ASN A 38 1.94 8.64 7.16
N ILE A 39 0.82 8.30 7.81
CA ILE A 39 -0.18 7.37 7.26
C ILE A 39 -0.73 7.85 5.91
N ASP A 40 -0.79 9.17 5.73
CA ASP A 40 -1.17 9.85 4.49
C ASP A 40 0.01 10.19 3.56
N GLY A 41 1.23 9.80 3.95
CA GLY A 41 2.46 10.05 3.21
C GLY A 41 2.54 9.29 1.88
N ALA A 42 3.45 9.74 1.02
CA ALA A 42 3.73 9.07 -0.25
C ALA A 42 4.32 7.67 -0.03
N GLU A 43 5.10 7.54 1.04
CA GLU A 43 5.82 6.35 1.47
C GLU A 43 4.86 5.20 1.75
N ASN A 44 3.67 5.49 2.30
CA ASN A 44 2.60 4.51 2.56
C ASN A 44 1.62 4.36 1.38
N GLY A 45 2.02 4.77 0.18
CA GLY A 45 1.06 4.98 -0.90
C GLY A 45 1.48 4.57 -2.28
N VAL A 46 0.50 4.16 -3.07
CA VAL A 46 0.64 3.85 -4.49
C VAL A 46 -0.59 4.37 -5.26
N PHE A 47 -0.39 4.85 -6.49
CA PHE A 47 -1.50 5.09 -7.41
C PHE A 47 -1.81 3.80 -8.14
N LEU A 48 -3.04 3.33 -7.99
CA LEU A 48 -3.54 2.15 -8.66
C LEU A 48 -4.63 2.54 -9.65
N PRO A 49 -4.78 1.77 -10.74
CA PRO A 49 -5.83 2.02 -11.70
C PRO A 49 -7.21 1.91 -11.06
N ASN A 50 -8.13 2.78 -11.48
CA ASN A 50 -9.54 2.68 -11.13
C ASN A 50 -10.34 2.00 -12.27
N ARG A 51 -11.64 1.80 -12.06
CA ARG A 51 -12.53 1.10 -13.03
C ARG A 51 -12.63 1.76 -14.41
N LYS A 52 -12.20 3.02 -14.58
CA LYS A 52 -12.17 3.72 -15.87
C LYS A 52 -10.84 3.55 -16.62
N ASN A 53 -9.83 2.97 -15.99
CA ASN A 53 -8.52 2.76 -16.60
C ASN A 53 -8.51 1.44 -17.37
N THR A 54 -8.48 1.50 -18.69
CA THR A 54 -8.48 0.31 -19.56
C THR A 54 -7.07 -0.18 -19.92
N ASP A 55 -6.10 0.72 -20.03
CA ASP A 55 -4.74 0.40 -20.51
C ASP A 55 -3.64 1.39 -20.05
N GLY A 56 -4.00 2.52 -19.44
CA GLY A 56 -3.04 3.63 -19.20
C GLY A 56 -2.18 3.56 -17.94
N LEU A 57 -2.39 2.59 -17.04
CA LEU A 57 -1.62 2.46 -15.80
C LEU A 57 -1.53 1.00 -15.35
N SER A 58 -0.33 0.42 -15.24
CA SER A 58 -0.17 -0.93 -14.70
C SER A 58 -0.59 -1.04 -13.22
N GLY A 59 -0.90 -2.26 -12.79
CA GLY A 59 -1.22 -2.60 -11.41
C GLY A 59 -2.60 -3.19 -11.23
N ILE A 60 -2.79 -3.78 -10.05
CA ILE A 60 -4.05 -4.37 -9.62
C ILE A 60 -5.14 -3.29 -9.57
N LEU A 61 -6.37 -3.65 -9.95
CA LEU A 61 -7.50 -2.74 -9.87
C LEU A 61 -7.74 -2.32 -8.41
N HIS A 62 -7.80 -1.01 -8.16
CA HIS A 62 -8.24 -0.51 -6.86
C HIS A 62 -9.75 -0.72 -6.72
N ASP A 63 -10.13 -1.81 -6.05
CA ASP A 63 -11.52 -2.21 -5.89
C ASP A 63 -11.98 -2.24 -4.44
N GLY A 64 -12.83 -1.28 -4.10
CA GLY A 64 -13.65 -1.31 -2.89
C GLY A 64 -12.89 -1.60 -1.59
N LYS A 65 -13.45 -2.53 -0.81
CA LYS A 65 -12.95 -2.90 0.50
C LYS A 65 -11.99 -4.09 0.39
N HIS A 66 -10.80 -3.93 0.93
CA HIS A 66 -9.77 -4.97 0.93
C HIS A 66 -10.07 -6.09 1.93
N PRO A 67 -9.67 -7.34 1.63
CA PRO A 67 -9.86 -8.49 2.51
C PRO A 67 -8.97 -8.42 3.75
N ASN A 68 -9.32 -9.23 4.76
CA ASN A 68 -8.52 -9.33 5.98
C ASN A 68 -7.10 -9.83 5.69
N ASP A 69 -6.97 -10.77 4.76
CA ASP A 69 -5.70 -11.41 4.38
C ASP A 69 -4.68 -10.40 3.89
N TYR A 70 -5.11 -9.41 3.10
CA TYR A 70 -4.24 -8.29 2.71
C TYR A 70 -3.70 -7.52 3.93
N PHE A 71 -4.58 -7.15 4.87
CA PHE A 71 -4.15 -6.43 6.07
C PHE A 71 -3.23 -7.27 6.96
N ASP A 72 -3.51 -8.56 7.09
CA ASP A 72 -2.73 -9.48 7.90
C ASP A 72 -1.33 -9.70 7.27
N ALA A 73 -1.24 -9.84 5.95
CA ALA A 73 0.02 -9.92 5.20
C ALA A 73 0.85 -8.63 5.31
N VAL A 74 0.22 -7.45 5.17
CA VAL A 74 0.91 -6.15 5.35
C VAL A 74 1.44 -6.02 6.78
N ASN A 75 0.65 -6.36 7.80
CA ASN A 75 1.12 -6.33 9.20
C ASN A 75 2.35 -7.21 9.38
N GLU A 76 2.29 -8.45 8.94
CA GLU A 76 3.40 -9.40 9.10
C GLU A 76 4.69 -8.87 8.45
N ARG A 77 4.59 -8.39 7.22
CA ARG A 77 5.71 -7.81 6.46
C ARG A 77 6.30 -6.60 7.17
N ILE A 78 5.48 -5.64 7.60
CA ILE A 78 5.93 -4.41 8.28
C ILE A 78 6.55 -4.72 9.65
N ILE A 79 5.98 -5.65 10.43
CA ILE A 79 6.54 -6.08 11.71
C ILE A 79 7.92 -6.72 11.51
N LYS A 80 8.07 -7.62 10.53
CA LYS A 80 9.36 -8.25 10.22
C LYS A 80 10.39 -7.22 9.74
N ALA A 81 9.96 -6.25 8.92
CA ALA A 81 10.80 -5.19 8.40
C ALA A 81 11.31 -4.26 9.51
N ASP A 82 10.45 -3.84 10.45
CA ASP A 82 10.83 -3.06 11.63
C ASP A 82 11.87 -3.81 12.48
N LYS A 83 11.65 -5.10 12.74
CA LYS A 83 12.60 -5.92 13.52
C LYS A 83 13.97 -6.07 12.86
N ARG A 84 14.01 -6.13 11.53
CA ARG A 84 15.25 -6.38 10.77
C ARG A 84 16.05 -5.11 10.49
N GLY A 85 15.37 -4.00 10.21
CA GLY A 85 16.03 -2.79 9.68
C GLY A 85 15.46 -1.48 10.22
N GLY A 86 14.62 -1.52 11.26
CA GLY A 86 13.99 -0.34 11.83
C GLY A 86 13.24 0.48 10.78
N LYS A 87 13.39 1.81 10.81
CA LYS A 87 12.75 2.73 9.88
C LYS A 87 13.07 2.42 8.42
N GLN A 88 14.34 2.15 8.10
CA GLN A 88 14.75 1.89 6.72
C GLN A 88 14.14 0.58 6.21
N GLY A 89 14.14 -0.47 7.04
CA GLY A 89 13.48 -1.73 6.69
C GLY A 89 12.00 -1.54 6.37
N VAL A 90 11.29 -0.74 7.16
CA VAL A 90 9.86 -0.41 6.91
C VAL A 90 9.67 0.33 5.59
N LEU A 91 10.51 1.33 5.28
CA LEU A 91 10.45 2.05 4.00
C LEU A 91 10.74 1.13 2.81
N ASP A 92 11.72 0.24 2.94
CA ASP A 92 12.07 -0.74 1.90
C ASP A 92 10.92 -1.72 1.65
N GLU A 93 10.26 -2.20 2.72
CA GLU A 93 9.12 -3.11 2.56
C GLU A 93 7.90 -2.41 1.97
N LEU A 94 7.62 -1.16 2.36
CA LEU A 94 6.59 -0.34 1.69
C LEU A 94 6.91 -0.16 0.20
N ASN A 95 8.17 0.05 -0.16
CA ASN A 95 8.60 0.15 -1.57
C ASN A 95 8.39 -1.18 -2.32
N LYS A 96 8.68 -2.33 -1.70
CA LYS A 96 8.42 -3.65 -2.32
C LYS A 96 6.93 -3.90 -2.53
N ILE A 97 6.11 -3.64 -1.51
CA ILE A 97 4.65 -3.79 -1.62
C ILE A 97 4.11 -2.85 -2.71
N ARG A 98 4.56 -1.59 -2.76
CA ARG A 98 4.24 -0.66 -3.87
C ARG A 98 4.56 -1.30 -5.22
N GLY A 99 5.76 -1.84 -5.37
CA GLY A 99 6.20 -2.52 -6.59
C GLY A 99 5.22 -3.61 -6.99
N ILE A 100 4.96 -4.57 -6.09
CA ILE A 100 4.02 -5.68 -6.29
C ILE A 100 2.65 -5.18 -6.77
N LEU A 101 2.04 -4.23 -6.04
CA LEU A 101 0.71 -3.73 -6.38
C LEU A 101 0.69 -3.00 -7.74
N SER A 102 1.73 -2.23 -8.05
CA SER A 102 1.83 -1.45 -9.30
C SER A 102 2.22 -2.27 -10.53
N SER A 103 2.83 -3.45 -10.33
CA SER A 103 3.21 -4.37 -11.42
C SER A 103 2.26 -5.55 -11.57
N ALA A 104 1.33 -5.76 -10.64
CA ALA A 104 0.35 -6.83 -10.67
C ALA A 104 -0.52 -6.78 -11.93
N ASP A 105 -0.99 -7.95 -12.35
CA ASP A 105 -2.03 -8.03 -13.39
C ASP A 105 -3.27 -7.29 -12.90
N ARG A 106 -4.00 -6.68 -13.84
CA ARG A 106 -5.18 -5.90 -13.51
C ARG A 106 -6.22 -6.70 -12.73
N ASN A 107 -6.31 -8.00 -13.02
CA ASN A 107 -7.29 -8.92 -12.47
C ASN A 107 -6.72 -9.80 -11.34
N SER A 108 -5.52 -9.49 -10.83
CA SER A 108 -4.99 -10.14 -9.63
C SER A 108 -5.96 -10.00 -8.45
N SER A 109 -5.89 -10.95 -7.52
CA SER A 109 -6.78 -11.00 -6.37
C SER A 109 -6.16 -10.32 -5.16
N TRP A 110 -6.94 -9.51 -4.46
CA TRP A 110 -6.49 -8.90 -3.20
C TRP A 110 -6.29 -9.91 -2.06
N TYR A 111 -6.74 -11.16 -2.22
CA TYR A 111 -6.57 -12.22 -1.22
C TYR A 111 -5.18 -12.86 -1.24
N ASP A 112 -4.48 -12.84 -2.38
CA ASP A 112 -3.21 -13.57 -2.59
C ASP A 112 -2.09 -12.70 -3.18
N ILE A 113 -2.31 -11.39 -3.34
CA ILE A 113 -1.33 -10.48 -3.95
C ILE A 113 -0.06 -10.27 -3.10
N LEU A 114 -0.09 -10.58 -1.80
CA LEU A 114 1.04 -10.42 -0.86
C LEU A 114 1.33 -11.71 -0.10
#